data_AF-A0A7S2KYV9-F1
#
_entry.id   AF-A0A7S2KYV9-F1
#
_cell.length_a   1.000
_cell.length_b   1.000
_cell.length_c   1.000
_cell.angle_alpha   90.00
_cell.angle_beta   90.00
_cell.angle_gamma   90.00
#
_symmetry.space_group_name_H-M   'P 1'
#
loop_
_entity.id
_entity.type
_entity.pdbx_description
1 polymer ?
#
loop_
_entity_poly.entity_id
_entity_poly.type
_entity_poly.pdbx_seq_one_letter_code
_entity_poly.pdbx_strand_id
1 'polypeptide(L)'
;MVQGSVEARIGGFPRTAVALSRHIARAVVPAPVARLLLAFPQLVAVAVDHLPPPAAKDLQRLRQALSQEEAAFRFDCDSAEGTETVCVGVRFTRCQYARLMGLRCQLPQRFTARHWRRPALGAADDRAMQLGMSLSAGLEAAFLQGTPSATAALRWPGPEALLPGGAPWFADAAFAR
;
A
#
# COMPACT_ATOMS: atom_id res chain seq x y z
N MET A 1 -13.63 -3.87 44.65
CA MET A 1 -13.92 -4.99 43.72
C MET A 1 -14.15 -4.55 42.26
N VAL A 2 -13.96 -3.27 41.88
CA VAL A 2 -14.20 -2.79 40.51
C VAL A 2 -12.91 -2.79 39.65
N GLN A 3 -11.74 -2.59 40.24
CA GLN A 3 -10.46 -2.52 39.50
C GLN A 3 -10.05 -3.85 38.84
N GLY A 4 -10.23 -4.99 39.51
CA GLY A 4 -9.88 -6.30 38.94
C GLY A 4 -10.74 -6.72 37.74
N SER A 5 -12.02 -6.29 37.68
CA SER A 5 -12.89 -6.55 36.52
C SER A 5 -12.57 -5.65 35.32
N VAL A 6 -12.02 -4.46 35.57
CA VAL A 6 -11.51 -3.55 34.54
C VAL A 6 -10.17 -4.07 34.00
N GLU A 7 -9.25 -4.52 34.86
CA GLU A 7 -7.99 -5.15 34.44
C GLU A 7 -8.22 -6.48 33.71
N ALA A 8 -9.22 -7.28 34.10
CA ALA A 8 -9.57 -8.51 33.35
C ALA A 8 -10.19 -8.23 31.96
N ARG A 9 -10.82 -7.07 31.75
CA ARG A 9 -11.38 -6.64 30.46
C ARG A 9 -10.36 -5.90 29.58
N ILE A 10 -9.42 -5.19 30.19
CA ILE A 10 -8.45 -4.31 29.49
C ILE A 10 -7.06 -4.95 29.39
N GLY A 11 -6.73 -5.90 30.26
CA GLY A 11 -5.46 -6.64 30.33
C GLY A 11 -5.24 -7.54 29.12
N GLY A 12 -4.91 -6.92 27.99
CA GLY A 12 -4.78 -7.57 26.67
C GLY A 12 -5.40 -6.76 25.53
N PHE A 13 -6.25 -5.76 25.84
CA PHE A 13 -6.81 -4.78 24.91
C PHE A 13 -5.92 -3.54 24.94
N PRO A 14 -4.88 -3.50 24.09
CA PRO A 14 -5.06 -3.16 22.67
C PRO A 14 -4.57 -4.24 21.70
N ARG A 15 -3.70 -5.14 22.15
CA ARG A 15 -3.04 -6.13 21.27
C ARG A 15 -4.05 -7.12 20.67
N THR A 16 -5.05 -7.52 21.45
CA THR A 16 -6.12 -8.42 21.01
C THR A 16 -7.07 -7.74 20.04
N ALA A 17 -7.46 -6.48 20.30
CA ALA A 17 -8.26 -5.69 19.37
C ALA A 17 -7.53 -5.44 18.04
N VAL A 18 -6.22 -5.17 18.09
CA VAL A 18 -5.37 -5.05 16.90
C VAL A 18 -5.24 -6.38 16.17
N ALA A 19 -5.15 -7.52 16.87
CA ALA A 19 -5.11 -8.84 16.25
C ALA A 19 -6.44 -9.20 15.54
N LEU A 20 -7.58 -8.93 16.20
CA LEU A 20 -8.92 -9.22 15.70
C LEU A 20 -9.42 -8.24 14.62
N SER A 21 -8.84 -7.03 14.58
CA SER A 21 -9.20 -5.99 13.61
C SER A 21 -8.35 -6.03 12.34
N ARG A 22 -7.51 -7.05 12.17
CA ARG A 22 -6.66 -7.21 10.98
C ARG A 22 -7.41 -7.96 9.88
N HIS A 23 -7.54 -7.33 8.73
CA HIS A 23 -7.95 -7.96 7.48
C HIS A 23 -6.70 -8.10 6.59
N ILE A 24 -6.50 -9.28 6.00
CA ILE A 24 -5.41 -9.49 5.05
C ILE A 24 -6.05 -9.66 3.68
N ALA A 25 -5.63 -8.83 2.72
CA ALA A 25 -6.11 -8.89 1.35
C ALA A 25 -4.91 -9.04 0.40
N ARG A 26 -5.13 -9.74 -0.72
CA ARG A 26 -4.14 -9.83 -1.79
C ARG A 26 -4.14 -8.55 -2.61
N ALA A 27 -2.98 -7.98 -2.85
CA ALA A 27 -2.78 -6.86 -3.76
C ALA A 27 -1.72 -7.24 -4.80
N VAL A 28 -2.02 -7.06 -6.09
CA VAL A 28 -1.03 -7.14 -7.16
C VAL A 28 -0.40 -5.77 -7.27
N VAL A 29 0.91 -5.60 -7.12
CA VAL A 29 1.56 -4.28 -7.23
C VAL A 29 2.87 -4.40 -8.01
N PRO A 30 3.44 -3.29 -8.54
CA PRO A 30 4.80 -3.31 -9.08
C PRO A 30 5.80 -3.85 -8.05
N ALA A 31 6.80 -4.62 -8.48
CA ALA A 31 7.82 -5.18 -7.59
C ALA A 31 8.50 -4.14 -6.67
N PRO A 32 8.81 -2.90 -7.11
CA PRO A 32 9.33 -1.86 -6.20
C PRO A 32 8.33 -1.48 -5.09
N VAL A 33 7.03 -1.40 -5.41
CA VAL A 33 5.96 -1.10 -4.44
C VAL A 33 5.77 -2.27 -3.48
N ALA A 34 5.88 -3.52 -3.96
CA ALA A 34 5.86 -4.69 -3.08
C ALA A 34 6.99 -4.64 -2.04
N ARG A 35 8.22 -4.36 -2.48
CA ARG A 35 9.38 -4.21 -1.57
C ARG A 35 9.17 -3.08 -0.56
N LEU A 36 8.58 -1.98 -1.00
CA LEU A 36 8.26 -0.84 -0.14
C LEU A 36 7.21 -1.21 0.94
N LEU A 37 6.12 -1.87 0.56
CA LEU A 37 5.07 -2.30 1.49
C LEU A 37 5.55 -3.42 2.43
N LEU A 38 6.49 -4.24 1.98
CA LEU A 38 7.20 -5.24 2.78
C LEU A 38 8.01 -4.60 3.90
N ALA A 39 8.84 -3.62 3.55
CA ALA A 39 9.71 -2.94 4.49
C ALA A 39 8.93 -1.97 5.41
N PHE A 40 7.85 -1.36 4.91
CA PHE A 40 7.08 -0.35 5.63
C PHE A 40 5.57 -0.60 5.53
N PRO A 41 5.02 -1.59 6.25
CA PRO A 41 3.59 -1.95 6.18
C PRO A 41 2.64 -0.80 6.56
N GLN A 42 3.10 0.17 7.34
CA GLN A 42 2.33 1.36 7.72
C GLN A 42 1.99 2.27 6.53
N LEU A 43 2.72 2.15 5.41
CA LEU A 43 2.42 2.91 4.18
C LEU A 43 1.08 2.55 3.57
N VAL A 44 0.49 1.40 3.93
CA VAL A 44 -0.88 1.05 3.54
C VAL A 44 -1.88 2.08 4.08
N ALA A 45 -1.68 2.55 5.33
CA ALA A 45 -2.54 3.58 5.91
C ALA A 45 -2.42 4.89 5.13
N VAL A 46 -1.17 5.30 4.85
CA VAL A 46 -0.86 6.50 4.06
C VAL A 46 -1.52 6.44 2.69
N ALA A 47 -1.39 5.30 1.98
CA ALA A 47 -2.01 5.09 0.68
C ALA A 47 -3.53 5.27 0.76
N VAL A 48 -4.17 4.62 1.73
CA VAL A 48 -5.63 4.70 1.92
C VAL A 48 -6.07 6.12 2.30
N ASP A 49 -5.26 6.87 3.04
CA ASP A 49 -5.56 8.26 3.42
C ASP A 49 -5.56 9.23 2.25
N HIS A 50 -4.75 8.97 1.23
CA HIS A 50 -4.65 9.80 0.03
C HIS A 50 -5.52 9.31 -1.14
N LEU A 51 -6.55 8.50 -0.83
CA LEU A 51 -7.59 8.10 -1.78
C LEU A 51 -8.89 8.91 -1.57
N PRO A 52 -9.58 9.32 -2.66
CA PRO A 52 -9.18 9.16 -4.07
C PRO A 52 -8.01 10.08 -4.47
N PRO A 53 -7.18 9.67 -5.45
CA PRO A 53 -6.06 10.48 -5.89
C PRO A 53 -6.57 11.76 -6.62
N PRO A 54 -5.80 12.87 -6.59
CA PRO A 54 -6.06 14.05 -7.41
C PRO A 54 -6.14 13.74 -8.91
N ALA A 55 -6.65 14.71 -9.68
CA ALA A 55 -6.67 14.58 -11.13
C ALA A 55 -5.23 14.45 -11.69
N ALA A 56 -5.09 13.72 -12.81
CA ALA A 56 -3.79 13.42 -13.41
C ALA A 56 -2.94 14.68 -13.69
N LYS A 57 -3.58 15.77 -14.11
CA LYS A 57 -2.95 17.07 -14.36
C LYS A 57 -2.29 17.66 -13.10
N ASP A 58 -2.92 17.50 -11.95
CA ASP A 58 -2.43 18.05 -10.68
C ASP A 58 -1.25 17.22 -10.16
N LEU A 59 -1.34 15.89 -10.30
CA LEU A 59 -0.22 15.00 -10.00
C LEU A 59 0.99 15.26 -10.91
N GLN A 60 0.76 15.55 -12.19
CA GLN A 60 1.86 15.91 -13.10
C GLN A 60 2.54 17.22 -12.68
N ARG A 61 1.76 18.24 -12.31
CA ARG A 61 2.30 19.52 -11.80
C ARG A 61 3.13 19.31 -10.53
N LEU A 62 2.61 18.55 -9.57
CA LEU A 62 3.34 18.23 -8.33
C LEU A 62 4.66 17.50 -8.64
N ARG A 63 4.65 16.55 -9.58
CA ARG A 63 5.88 15.85 -9.96
C ARG A 63 6.90 16.74 -10.66
N GLN A 64 6.47 17.71 -11.46
CA GLN A 64 7.37 18.68 -12.11
C GLN A 64 8.08 19.60 -11.11
N ALA A 65 7.56 19.74 -9.89
CA ALA A 65 8.18 20.52 -8.82
C ALA A 65 9.23 19.74 -8.02
N LEU A 66 9.38 18.43 -8.25
CA LEU A 66 10.35 17.58 -7.58
C LEU A 66 11.73 17.65 -8.24
N SER A 67 12.77 17.26 -7.50
CA SER A 67 14.10 17.03 -8.07
C SER A 67 14.08 15.87 -9.09
N GLN A 68 15.10 15.79 -9.97
CA GLN A 68 15.18 14.72 -10.96
C GLN A 68 15.21 13.32 -10.33
N GLU A 69 15.88 13.17 -9.19
CA GLU A 69 15.98 11.91 -8.45
C GLU A 69 14.63 11.47 -7.87
N GLU A 70 13.88 12.41 -7.28
CA GLU A 70 12.54 12.14 -6.73
C GLU A 70 11.50 11.91 -7.83
N ALA A 71 11.59 12.64 -8.94
CA ALA A 71 10.70 12.48 -10.08
C ALA A 71 10.87 11.14 -10.81
N ALA A 72 12.03 10.50 -10.66
CA ALA A 72 12.30 9.16 -11.15
C ALA A 72 11.54 8.07 -10.36
N PHE A 73 11.13 8.35 -9.12
CA PHE A 73 10.36 7.39 -8.32
C PHE A 73 8.90 7.31 -8.79
N ARG A 74 8.49 6.12 -9.24
CA ARG A 74 7.15 5.83 -9.74
C ARG A 74 6.52 4.65 -9.00
N PHE A 75 5.22 4.77 -8.78
CA PHE A 75 4.40 3.74 -8.16
C PHE A 75 3.50 3.04 -9.19
N ASP A 76 3.57 3.43 -10.47
CA ASP A 76 2.82 2.83 -11.57
C ASP A 76 3.65 1.77 -12.31
N CYS A 77 3.04 1.11 -13.30
CA CYS A 77 3.73 0.19 -14.21
C CYS A 77 4.25 0.89 -15.48
N ASP A 78 4.03 2.20 -15.63
CA ASP A 78 4.38 2.96 -16.84
C ASP A 78 5.86 3.36 -16.88
N SER A 79 6.52 3.36 -15.71
CA SER A 79 7.89 3.86 -15.57
C SER A 79 8.98 3.01 -16.21
N ALA A 80 8.72 1.73 -16.53
CA ALA A 80 9.71 0.87 -17.16
C ALA A 80 9.03 -0.27 -17.94
N GLU A 81 9.40 -0.42 -19.21
CA GLU A 81 9.06 -1.61 -20.00
C GLU A 81 9.54 -2.85 -19.25
N GLY A 82 8.59 -3.71 -18.87
CA GLY A 82 8.90 -4.94 -18.14
C GLY A 82 8.88 -4.83 -16.62
N THR A 83 8.26 -3.77 -16.04
CA THR A 83 8.00 -3.74 -14.59
C THR A 83 7.18 -4.96 -14.16
N GLU A 84 7.84 -5.90 -13.49
CA GLU A 84 7.21 -7.10 -12.96
C GLU A 84 6.17 -6.72 -11.90
N THR A 85 5.00 -7.35 -12.01
CA THR A 85 3.94 -7.24 -10.99
C THR A 85 3.93 -8.50 -10.15
N VAL A 86 3.81 -8.33 -8.84
CA VAL A 86 3.82 -9.43 -7.87
C VAL A 86 2.59 -9.35 -6.99
N CYS A 87 2.08 -10.51 -6.58
CA CYS A 87 0.96 -10.58 -5.63
C CYS A 87 1.51 -10.63 -4.21
N VAL A 88 1.09 -9.68 -3.36
CA VAL A 88 1.50 -9.61 -1.95
C VAL A 88 0.29 -9.58 -1.02
N GLY A 89 0.47 -10.11 0.20
CA GLY A 89 -0.51 -9.98 1.28
C GLY A 89 -0.37 -8.63 1.98
N VAL A 90 -1.42 -7.82 1.95
CA VAL A 90 -1.46 -6.50 2.57
C VAL A 90 -2.40 -6.52 3.77
N ARG A 91 -1.93 -5.99 4.90
CA ARG A 91 -2.71 -5.92 6.14
C ARG A 91 -3.43 -4.59 6.24
N PHE A 92 -4.71 -4.65 6.55
CA PHE A 92 -5.57 -3.51 6.80
C PHE A 92 -6.17 -3.62 8.20
N THR A 93 -6.47 -2.48 8.80
CA THR A 93 -7.53 -2.45 9.82
C THR A 93 -8.88 -2.63 9.14
N ARG A 94 -9.88 -3.12 9.87
CA ARG A 94 -11.27 -3.20 9.36
C ARG A 94 -11.77 -1.85 8.82
N CYS A 95 -11.43 -0.74 9.49
CA CYS A 95 -11.83 0.60 9.04
C CYS A 95 -11.17 0.98 7.72
N GLN A 96 -9.87 0.70 7.55
CA GLN A 96 -9.16 0.96 6.29
C GLN A 96 -9.74 0.13 5.15
N TYR A 97 -9.97 -1.17 5.38
CA TYR A 97 -10.56 -2.03 4.38
C TYR A 97 -11.98 -1.61 4.01
N ALA A 98 -12.82 -1.29 4.99
CA ALA A 98 -14.19 -0.81 4.76
C ALA A 98 -14.20 0.51 3.98
N ARG A 99 -13.35 1.48 4.33
CA ARG A 99 -13.20 2.73 3.57
C ARG A 99 -12.81 2.44 2.13
N LEU A 100 -11.83 1.57 1.92
CA LEU A 100 -11.34 1.22 0.59
C LEU A 100 -12.40 0.51 -0.28
N MET A 101 -13.21 -0.37 0.32
CA MET A 101 -14.32 -1.04 -0.39
C MET A 101 -15.52 -0.12 -0.63
N GLY A 102 -15.75 0.87 0.24
CA GLY A 102 -16.78 1.89 0.06
C GLY A 102 -16.38 2.98 -0.95
N LEU A 103 -15.09 3.20 -1.14
CA LEU A 103 -14.56 4.16 -2.10
C LEU A 103 -14.70 3.63 -3.52
N ARG A 104 -15.61 4.24 -4.29
CA ARG A 104 -15.62 4.10 -5.76
C ARG A 104 -14.53 4.98 -6.36
N CYS A 105 -13.26 4.59 -6.19
CA CYS A 105 -12.14 5.34 -6.75
C CYS A 105 -12.12 5.23 -8.28
N GLN A 106 -12.31 6.35 -8.97
CA GLN A 106 -11.91 6.47 -10.37
C GLN A 106 -10.40 6.75 -10.39
N LEU A 107 -9.62 5.75 -10.80
CA LEU A 107 -8.17 5.87 -10.84
C LEU A 107 -7.72 6.57 -12.13
N PRO A 108 -6.62 7.36 -12.10
CA PRO A 108 -6.00 7.91 -13.30
C PRO A 108 -5.65 6.83 -14.32
N GLN A 109 -5.62 7.16 -15.62
CA GLN A 109 -5.40 6.19 -16.70
C GLN A 109 -4.12 5.33 -16.54
N ARG A 110 -3.05 5.90 -15.97
CA ARG A 110 -1.79 5.18 -15.65
C ARG A 110 -1.92 4.08 -14.59
N PHE A 111 -3.01 4.09 -13.83
CA PHE A 111 -3.38 3.06 -12.85
C PHE A 111 -4.56 2.22 -13.36
N THR A 112 -4.62 2.00 -14.67
CA THR A 112 -5.62 1.12 -15.29
C THR A 112 -5.01 -0.21 -15.70
N ALA A 113 -5.86 -1.23 -15.76
CA ALA A 113 -5.48 -2.62 -16.03
C ALA A 113 -4.70 -2.83 -17.34
N ARG A 114 -4.72 -1.88 -18.28
CA ARG A 114 -3.98 -1.96 -19.56
C ARG A 114 -2.46 -2.03 -19.36
N HIS A 115 -1.96 -1.35 -18.34
CA HIS A 115 -0.53 -1.24 -18.05
C HIS A 115 -0.08 -2.24 -16.99
N TRP A 116 -1.04 -2.91 -16.36
CA TRP A 116 -0.82 -3.82 -15.26
C TRP A 116 -0.90 -5.24 -15.79
N ARG A 117 0.19 -6.00 -15.68
CA ARG A 117 0.18 -7.41 -16.07
C ARG A 117 -0.43 -8.23 -14.95
N ARG A 118 -1.15 -9.29 -15.29
CA ARG A 118 -1.55 -10.29 -14.30
C ARG A 118 -0.32 -11.15 -13.97
N PRO A 119 -0.01 -11.40 -12.69
CA PRO A 119 0.99 -12.38 -12.31
C PRO A 119 0.67 -13.75 -12.93
N ALA A 120 1.70 -14.49 -13.36
CA ALA A 120 1.51 -15.83 -13.90
C ALA A 120 1.06 -16.79 -12.77
N LEU A 121 0.10 -17.66 -13.10
CA LEU A 121 -0.61 -18.63 -12.24
C LEU A 121 -1.48 -18.04 -11.11
N GLY A 122 -2.81 -18.30 -11.19
CA GLY A 122 -3.73 -18.62 -10.09
C GLY A 122 -3.95 -17.66 -8.91
N ALA A 123 -3.05 -16.70 -8.68
CA ALA A 123 -2.90 -16.00 -7.42
C ALA A 123 -3.52 -14.59 -7.42
N ALA A 124 -3.99 -14.11 -8.58
CA ALA A 124 -4.47 -12.74 -8.76
C ALA A 124 -5.90 -12.71 -9.31
N ASP A 125 -6.86 -12.40 -8.43
CA ASP A 125 -8.22 -12.01 -8.79
C ASP A 125 -8.27 -10.53 -9.21
N ASP A 126 -9.27 -10.12 -9.99
CA ASP A 126 -9.44 -8.73 -10.45
C ASP A 126 -9.52 -7.74 -9.28
N ARG A 127 -10.06 -8.20 -8.14
CA ARG A 127 -10.07 -7.43 -6.89
C ARG A 127 -8.68 -7.16 -6.35
N ALA A 128 -7.75 -8.12 -6.47
CA ALA A 128 -6.37 -7.94 -6.00
C ALA A 128 -5.62 -6.93 -6.88
N MET A 129 -5.91 -6.93 -8.19
CA MET A 129 -5.38 -5.94 -9.12
C MET A 129 -5.94 -4.55 -8.84
N GLN A 130 -7.26 -4.42 -8.67
CA GLN A 130 -7.90 -3.16 -8.31
C GLN A 130 -7.38 -2.61 -6.98
N LEU A 131 -7.18 -3.49 -5.99
CA LEU A 131 -6.61 -3.13 -4.70
C LEU A 131 -5.22 -2.54 -4.87
N GLY A 132 -4.34 -3.22 -5.61
CA GLY A 132 -2.98 -2.76 -5.80
C GLY A 132 -2.86 -1.49 -6.66
N MET A 133 -3.72 -1.32 -7.67
CA MET A 133 -3.84 -0.07 -8.44
C MET A 133 -4.23 1.09 -7.52
N SER A 134 -5.19 0.86 -6.62
CA SER A 134 -5.64 1.86 -5.65
C SER A 134 -4.54 2.21 -4.64
N LEU A 135 -3.87 1.21 -4.07
CA LEU A 135 -2.75 1.44 -3.15
C LEU A 135 -1.63 2.23 -3.83
N SER A 136 -1.28 1.85 -5.05
CA SER A 136 -0.20 2.51 -5.80
C SER A 136 -0.54 3.96 -6.15
N ALA A 137 -1.79 4.23 -6.54
CA ALA A 137 -2.26 5.59 -6.77
C ALA A 137 -2.28 6.44 -5.49
N GLY A 138 -2.69 5.86 -4.36
CA GLY A 138 -2.67 6.51 -3.06
C GLY A 138 -1.25 6.84 -2.59
N LEU A 139 -0.30 5.90 -2.75
CA LEU A 139 1.11 6.14 -2.45
C LEU A 139 1.72 7.23 -3.31
N GLU A 140 1.39 7.25 -4.61
CA GLU A 140 1.84 8.30 -5.50
C GLU A 140 1.29 9.67 -5.10
N ALA A 141 0.00 9.75 -4.80
CA ALA A 141 -0.62 10.98 -4.32
C ALA A 141 0.05 11.46 -3.02
N ALA A 142 0.31 10.56 -2.08
CA ALA A 142 0.99 10.88 -0.82
C ALA A 142 2.42 11.37 -1.03
N PHE A 143 3.18 10.69 -1.89
CA PHE A 143 4.55 11.08 -2.23
C PHE A 143 4.61 12.47 -2.87
N LEU A 144 3.74 12.72 -3.85
CA LEU A 144 3.72 13.97 -4.60
C LEU A 144 3.16 15.16 -3.82
N GLN A 145 2.23 14.93 -2.89
CA GLN A 145 1.67 16.00 -2.05
C GLN A 145 2.61 16.40 -0.90
N GLY A 146 3.70 15.65 -0.69
CA GLY A 146 4.79 16.04 0.19
C GLY A 146 4.33 16.50 1.56
N THR A 147 3.33 15.86 2.17
CA THR A 147 2.76 16.35 3.43
C THR A 147 3.86 16.34 4.49
N PRO A 148 4.29 17.49 5.05
CA PRO A 148 5.35 17.53 6.06
C PRO A 148 5.01 16.69 7.32
N SER A 149 3.75 16.31 7.52
CA SER A 149 3.31 15.36 8.55
C SER A 149 3.42 13.87 8.15
N ALA A 150 3.38 13.53 6.86
CA ALA A 150 3.51 12.15 6.36
C ALA A 150 4.96 11.83 5.97
N THR A 151 5.71 12.82 5.49
CA THR A 151 7.13 12.73 5.10
C THR A 151 8.10 12.89 6.28
N ALA A 152 7.71 13.57 7.37
CA ALA A 152 8.59 13.68 8.56
C ALA A 152 8.58 12.43 9.45
N ALA A 153 7.46 11.69 9.51
CA ALA A 153 7.35 10.45 10.29
C ALA A 153 7.81 9.20 9.51
N LEU A 154 7.78 9.28 8.17
CA LEU A 154 8.25 8.24 7.27
C LEU A 154 9.25 8.89 6.33
N ARG A 155 10.55 8.85 6.68
CA ARG A 155 11.58 9.03 5.66
C ARG A 155 11.28 7.98 4.60
N TRP A 156 10.79 8.42 3.44
CA TRP A 156 10.62 7.53 2.30
C TRP A 156 11.96 6.82 2.13
N PRO A 157 11.99 5.48 2.19
CA PRO A 157 13.24 4.77 2.10
C PRO A 157 13.93 5.19 0.81
N GLY A 158 15.20 5.58 0.92
CA GLY A 158 16.04 5.71 -0.27
C GLY A 158 16.04 4.38 -1.03
N PRO A 159 16.34 4.38 -2.35
CA PRO A 159 16.33 3.17 -3.17
C PRO A 159 17.19 2.03 -2.57
N GLU A 160 18.21 2.36 -1.78
CA GLU A 160 19.10 1.41 -1.09
C GLU A 160 18.44 0.66 0.10
N ALA A 161 17.40 1.24 0.73
CA ALA A 161 16.70 0.64 1.87
C ALA A 161 15.66 -0.44 1.47
N LEU A 162 15.58 -0.79 0.18
CA LEU A 162 14.61 -1.74 -0.39
C LEU A 162 15.12 -3.20 -0.46
N LEU A 163 16.19 -3.55 0.26
CA LEU A 163 16.74 -4.91 0.29
C LEU A 163 15.93 -5.84 1.22
N PRO A 164 15.60 -7.08 0.80
CA PRO A 164 14.74 -7.96 1.58
C PRO A 164 15.52 -8.63 2.73
N GLY A 165 15.28 -8.17 3.96
CA GLY A 165 15.71 -8.85 5.18
C GLY A 165 14.53 -9.40 5.97
N GLY A 166 14.10 -10.63 5.67
CA GLY A 166 13.39 -11.49 6.62
C GLY A 166 12.00 -11.06 7.13
N ALA A 167 11.07 -10.68 6.24
CA ALA A 167 9.68 -10.50 6.67
C ALA A 167 8.99 -11.87 6.89
N PRO A 168 8.41 -12.14 8.08
CA PRO A 168 7.93 -13.48 8.48
C PRO A 168 6.75 -14.03 7.67
N TRP A 169 6.10 -13.20 6.84
CA TRP A 169 4.96 -13.59 6.02
C TRP A 169 5.34 -14.03 4.60
N PHE A 170 6.62 -13.90 4.21
CA PHE A 170 7.14 -14.48 2.96
C PHE A 170 7.12 -16.02 3.00
N ALA A 171 7.19 -16.61 4.19
CA ALA A 171 7.12 -18.05 4.43
C ALA A 171 5.68 -18.57 4.65
N ASP A 172 4.66 -17.71 4.56
CA ASP A 172 3.29 -18.13 4.77
C ASP A 172 2.77 -18.84 3.51
N ALA A 173 2.72 -20.17 3.59
CA ALA A 173 2.28 -21.06 2.51
C ALA A 173 0.83 -20.78 2.04
N ALA A 174 0.04 -20.03 2.82
CA ALA A 174 -1.30 -19.58 2.41
C ALA A 174 -1.25 -18.54 1.27
N PHE A 175 -0.10 -17.88 1.05
CA PHE A 175 0.06 -16.85 0.01
C PHE A 175 0.85 -17.32 -1.21
N ALA A 176 1.58 -18.43 -1.10
CA ALA A 176 2.37 -19.04 -2.18
C ALA A 176 1.57 -19.95 -3.13
N ARG A 177 0.24 -20.07 -2.94
CA ARG A 177 -0.66 -20.87 -3.79
C ARG A 177 -1.70 -20.01 -4.51
#